data_AF-C9LWN7-F1
#
_entry.id   AF-C9LWN7-F1
#
_cell.length_a   1.000
_cell.length_b   1.000
_cell.length_c   1.000
_cell.angle_alpha   90.00
_cell.angle_beta   90.00
_cell.angle_gamma   90.00
#
_symmetry.space_group_name_H-M   'P 1'
#
loop_
_entity.id
_entity.type
_entity.pdbx_description
1 polymer ?
#
loop_
_entity_poly.entity_id
_entity_poly.type
_entity_poly.pdbx_seq_one_letter_code
_entity_poly.pdbx_strand_id
1 'polypeptide(L)'
;MARVQNVAKLEKKFAALRQQQEKIAAVQRSVRQQMEEARMVTLDKMIKKTGFPKDKPTILIGALLEAKEKLEGEESISTINGYMQRYRVFASENPELASKLAEQEEEPAQEDVTRDGAEEGKSEL
;
A
#
# COMPACT_ATOMS: atom_id res chain seq x y z
N MET A 1 51.19 -0.81 -10.01
CA MET A 1 50.54 0.17 -9.11
C MET A 1 49.21 0.72 -9.65
N ALA A 2 49.06 1.01 -10.95
CA ALA A 2 47.82 1.58 -11.53
C ALA A 2 46.55 0.70 -11.38
N ARG A 3 46.65 -0.64 -11.49
CA ARG A 3 45.50 -1.55 -11.29
C ARG A 3 44.92 -1.49 -9.86
N VAL A 4 45.79 -1.43 -8.85
CA VAL A 4 45.37 -1.35 -7.43
C VAL A 4 44.68 -0.02 -7.13
N GLN A 5 45.15 1.08 -7.72
CA GLN A 5 44.50 2.39 -7.59
C GLN A 5 43.11 2.45 -8.27
N ASN A 6 42.89 1.66 -9.33
CA ASN A 6 41.57 1.57 -9.97
C ASN A 6 40.57 0.75 -9.14
N VAL A 7 40.99 -0.35 -8.50
CA VAL A 7 40.13 -1.14 -7.60
C VAL A 7 39.66 -0.31 -6.41
N ALA A 8 40.57 0.41 -5.75
CA ALA A 8 40.23 1.29 -4.63
C ALA A 8 39.24 2.41 -5.01
N LYS A 9 39.30 2.90 -6.26
CA LYS A 9 38.33 3.88 -6.79
C LYS A 9 36.96 3.23 -7.05
N LEU A 10 36.91 1.99 -7.53
CA LEU A 10 35.66 1.25 -7.71
C LEU A 10 35.00 0.93 -6.36
N GLU A 11 35.75 0.47 -5.37
CA GLU A 11 35.23 0.18 -4.02
C GLU A 11 34.58 1.41 -3.38
N LYS A 12 35.22 2.59 -3.50
CA LYS A 12 34.64 3.85 -3.02
C LYS A 12 33.34 4.22 -3.75
N LYS A 13 33.30 4.04 -5.08
CA LYS A 13 32.07 4.29 -5.85
C LYS A 13 30.96 3.31 -5.46
N PHE A 14 31.29 2.04 -5.26
CA PHE A 14 30.33 1.02 -4.84
C PHE A 14 29.76 1.31 -3.46
N ALA A 15 30.61 1.69 -2.49
CA ALA A 15 30.15 2.11 -1.16
C ALA A 15 29.22 3.34 -1.22
N ALA A 16 29.55 4.33 -2.05
CA ALA A 16 28.71 5.51 -2.25
C ALA A 16 27.35 5.16 -2.88
N LEU A 17 27.33 4.29 -3.90
CA LEU A 17 26.11 3.82 -4.54
C LEU A 17 25.22 3.02 -3.57
N ARG A 18 25.83 2.13 -2.77
CA ARG A 18 25.10 1.37 -1.74
C ARG A 18 24.48 2.29 -0.69
N GLN A 19 25.22 3.30 -0.23
CA GLN A 19 24.68 4.29 0.70
C GLN A 19 23.53 5.11 0.07
N GLN A 20 23.63 5.43 -1.22
CA GLN A 20 22.55 6.11 -1.94
C GLN A 20 21.32 5.20 -2.09
N GLN A 21 21.50 3.92 -2.37
CA GLN A 21 20.43 2.93 -2.44
C GLN A 21 19.71 2.79 -1.08
N GLU A 22 20.46 2.71 0.01
CA GLU A 22 19.89 2.64 1.37
C GLU A 22 19.07 3.90 1.71
N LYS A 23 19.55 5.08 1.31
CA LYS A 23 18.80 6.34 1.47
C LYS A 23 17.51 6.35 0.65
N ILE A 24 17.56 5.92 -0.61
CA ILE A 24 16.36 5.83 -1.46
C ILE A 24 15.35 4.86 -0.86
N ALA A 25 15.79 3.69 -0.41
CA ALA A 25 14.92 2.72 0.25
C ALA A 25 14.29 3.27 1.54
N ALA A 26 15.04 4.02 2.35
CA ALA A 26 14.51 4.68 3.54
C ALA A 26 13.46 5.74 3.19
N VAL A 27 13.72 6.56 2.18
CA VAL A 27 12.76 7.57 1.69
C VAL A 27 11.49 6.89 1.17
N GLN A 28 11.61 5.84 0.37
CA GLN A 28 10.46 5.06 -0.15
C GLN A 28 9.60 4.51 0.99
N ARG A 29 10.21 3.93 2.03
CA ARG A 29 9.46 3.45 3.22
C ARG A 29 8.72 4.60 3.90
N SER A 30 9.37 5.75 4.08
CA SER A 30 8.73 6.91 4.72
C SER A 30 7.56 7.44 3.90
N VAL A 31 7.68 7.49 2.57
CA VAL A 31 6.61 7.93 1.68
C VAL A 31 5.43 6.96 1.75
N ARG A 32 5.69 5.65 1.71
CA ARG A 32 4.64 4.62 1.88
C ARG A 32 3.89 4.78 3.21
N GLN A 33 4.61 5.00 4.31
CA GLN A 33 4.00 5.23 5.62
C GLN A 33 3.12 6.49 5.63
N GLN A 34 3.60 7.60 5.06
CA GLN A 34 2.83 8.84 4.97
C GLN A 34 1.57 8.69 4.12
N MET A 35 1.64 7.92 3.03
CA MET A 35 0.48 7.61 2.21
C MET A 35 -0.55 6.75 2.94
N GLU A 36 -0.09 5.72 3.67
CA GLU A 36 -0.95 4.87 4.48
C GLU A 36 -1.65 5.68 5.58
N GLU A 37 -0.92 6.53 6.29
CA GLU A 37 -1.49 7.46 7.27
C GLU A 37 -2.52 8.40 6.63
N ALA A 38 -2.22 8.98 5.48
CA ALA A 38 -3.15 9.84 4.75
C ALA A 38 -4.43 9.09 4.35
N ARG A 39 -4.32 7.81 3.95
CA ARG A 39 -5.46 6.95 3.62
C ARG A 39 -6.30 6.65 4.85
N MET A 40 -5.68 6.33 5.98
CA MET A 40 -6.37 6.08 7.25
C MET A 40 -7.13 7.32 7.74
N VAL A 41 -6.55 8.52 7.58
CA VAL A 41 -7.21 9.78 7.91
C VAL A 41 -8.43 10.03 7.03
N THR A 42 -8.36 9.74 5.72
CA THR A 42 -9.52 9.82 4.81
C THR A 42 -10.61 8.84 5.24
N LEU A 43 -10.24 7.60 5.54
CA LEU A 43 -11.17 6.57 6.01
C LEU A 43 -11.89 6.97 7.31
N ASP A 44 -11.18 7.48 8.32
CA ASP A 44 -11.79 7.94 9.58
C ASP A 44 -12.82 9.06 9.32
N LYS A 45 -12.51 10.00 8.42
CA LYS A 45 -13.45 11.06 8.03
C LYS A 45 -14.69 10.49 7.34
N MET A 46 -14.53 9.49 6.47
CA MET A 46 -15.66 8.83 5.82
C MET A 46 -16.54 8.09 6.83
N ILE A 47 -15.96 7.28 7.72
CA ILE A 47 -16.69 6.56 8.77
C ILE A 47 -17.44 7.55 9.68
N LYS A 48 -16.82 8.69 10.01
CA LYS A 48 -17.52 9.74 10.78
C LYS A 48 -18.76 10.29 10.04
N LYS A 49 -18.69 10.41 8.72
CA LYS A 49 -19.81 10.91 7.88
C LYS A 49 -20.96 9.91 7.76
N THR A 50 -20.72 8.61 7.93
CA THR A 50 -21.80 7.62 7.95
C THR A 50 -22.63 7.66 9.24
N GLY A 51 -22.17 8.40 10.27
CA GLY A 51 -22.79 8.41 11.59
C GLY A 51 -22.47 7.16 12.42
N PHE A 52 -21.53 6.32 11.98
CA PHE A 52 -21.15 5.11 12.70
C PHE A 52 -20.49 5.45 14.06
N PRO A 53 -20.79 4.69 15.14
CA PRO A 53 -20.24 4.93 16.47
C PRO A 53 -18.75 4.54 16.55
N LYS A 54 -17.87 5.42 16.07
CA LYS A 54 -16.42 5.17 15.99
C LYS A 54 -15.71 5.10 17.33
N ASP A 55 -16.34 5.61 18.39
CA ASP A 55 -15.91 5.48 19.78
C ASP A 55 -16.07 4.05 20.31
N LYS A 56 -16.79 3.18 19.58
CA LYS A 56 -17.05 1.79 19.93
C LYS A 56 -16.42 0.84 18.91
N PRO A 57 -15.10 0.60 18.97
CA PRO A 57 -14.40 -0.24 18.01
C PRO A 57 -14.95 -1.67 17.95
N THR A 58 -15.49 -2.19 19.06
CA THR A 58 -16.13 -3.52 19.10
C THR A 58 -17.31 -3.62 18.11
N ILE A 59 -18.10 -2.56 17.94
CA ILE A 59 -19.23 -2.55 17.00
C ILE A 59 -18.70 -2.50 15.56
N LEU A 60 -17.66 -1.70 15.30
CA LEU A 60 -17.00 -1.65 13.99
C LEU A 60 -16.47 -3.02 13.58
N ILE A 61 -15.72 -3.66 14.47
CA ILE A 61 -15.16 -4.98 14.23
C ILE A 61 -16.27 -6.01 14.01
N GLY A 62 -17.32 -6.00 14.84
CA GLY A 62 -18.47 -6.89 14.68
C GLY A 62 -19.16 -6.74 13.31
N ALA A 63 -19.42 -5.51 12.87
CA ALA A 63 -20.02 -5.23 11.57
C ALA A 63 -19.12 -5.68 10.40
N LEU A 64 -17.80 -5.51 10.52
CA LEU A 64 -16.84 -5.97 9.52
C LEU A 64 -16.78 -7.50 9.44
N LEU A 65 -16.86 -8.20 10.57
CA LEU A 65 -16.93 -9.66 10.60
C LEU A 65 -18.23 -10.18 9.97
N GLU A 66 -19.37 -9.57 10.29
CA GLU A 66 -20.66 -9.91 9.66
C GLU A 66 -20.63 -9.66 8.13
N ALA A 67 -20.03 -8.55 7.70
CA ALA A 67 -19.86 -8.26 6.27
C ALA A 67 -18.96 -9.29 5.59
N LYS A 68 -17.86 -9.70 6.24
CA LYS A 68 -16.96 -10.73 5.73
C LYS A 68 -17.70 -12.06 5.52
N GLU A 69 -18.47 -12.52 6.52
CA GLU A 69 -19.26 -13.76 6.41
C GLU A 69 -20.21 -13.73 5.22
N LYS A 70 -20.89 -12.59 4.98
CA LYS A 70 -21.79 -12.41 3.84
C LYS A 70 -21.07 -12.39 2.49
N LEU A 71 -19.83 -11.88 2.44
CA LEU A 71 -19.01 -11.85 1.23
C LEU A 71 -18.43 -13.22 0.87
N GLU A 72 -18.28 -14.13 1.84
CA GLU A 72 -17.83 -15.50 1.62
C GLU A 72 -18.98 -16.48 1.30
N GLY A 73 -20.24 -16.05 1.49
CA GLY A 73 -21.43 -16.86 1.26
C GLY A 73 -21.91 -16.93 -0.20
N GLU A 74 -22.95 -17.74 -0.44
CA GLU A 74 -23.55 -17.95 -1.77
C GLU A 74 -24.12 -16.67 -2.41
N GLU A 75 -24.57 -15.71 -1.58
CA GLU A 75 -25.10 -14.41 -2.03
C GLU A 75 -24.03 -13.32 -2.15
N SER A 76 -22.74 -13.68 -2.20
CA SER A 76 -21.60 -12.76 -2.24
C SER A 76 -21.74 -11.68 -3.33
N ILE A 77 -22.12 -12.05 -4.56
CA ILE A 77 -22.29 -11.10 -5.68
C ILE A 77 -23.38 -10.06 -5.38
N SER A 78 -24.53 -10.51 -4.84
CA SER A 78 -25.63 -9.61 -4.46
C SER A 78 -25.19 -8.66 -3.35
N THR A 79 -24.48 -9.18 -2.34
CA THR A 79 -23.93 -8.42 -1.23
C THR A 79 -22.94 -7.35 -1.70
N ILE A 80 -21.99 -7.71 -2.57
CA ILE A 80 -21.02 -6.78 -3.17
C ILE A 80 -21.75 -5.67 -3.92
N ASN A 81 -22.71 -6.01 -4.78
CA ASN A 81 -23.48 -5.02 -5.53
C ASN A 81 -24.24 -4.07 -4.60
N GLY A 82 -24.81 -4.60 -3.51
CA GLY A 82 -25.47 -3.80 -2.47
C GLY A 82 -24.51 -2.82 -1.78
N TYR A 83 -23.30 -3.26 -1.42
CA TYR A 83 -22.27 -2.38 -0.85
C TYR A 83 -21.82 -1.30 -1.83
N MET A 84 -21.57 -1.66 -3.09
CA MET A 84 -21.18 -0.70 -4.12
C MET A 84 -22.26 0.35 -4.34
N GLN A 85 -23.54 -0.04 -4.36
CA GLN A 85 -24.63 0.91 -4.51
C GLN A 85 -24.73 1.88 -3.33
N ARG A 86 -24.61 1.38 -2.09
CA ARG A 86 -24.58 2.22 -0.89
C ARG A 86 -23.39 3.19 -0.91
N TYR A 87 -22.22 2.71 -1.31
CA TYR A 87 -21.03 3.55 -1.45
C TYR A 87 -21.23 4.65 -2.50
N ARG A 88 -21.82 4.33 -3.67
CA ARG A 88 -22.11 5.34 -4.70
C ARG A 88 -23.02 6.45 -4.19
N VAL A 89 -24.06 6.11 -3.43
CA VAL A 89 -24.94 7.10 -2.78
C VAL A 89 -24.12 7.96 -1.81
N PHE A 90 -23.38 7.34 -0.89
CA PHE A 90 -22.50 8.06 0.04
C PHE A 90 -21.51 8.98 -0.66
N ALA A 91 -20.87 8.52 -1.74
CA ALA A 91 -19.90 9.27 -2.52
C ALA A 91 -20.53 10.48 -3.22
N SER A 92 -21.75 10.34 -3.74
CA SER A 92 -22.50 11.45 -4.32
C SER A 92 -22.85 12.54 -3.29
N GLU A 93 -23.06 12.16 -2.04
CA GLU A 93 -23.32 13.08 -0.92
C GLU A 93 -22.02 13.67 -0.33
N ASN A 94 -20.87 13.03 -0.58
CA ASN A 94 -19.56 13.41 -0.02
C ASN A 94 -18.46 13.42 -1.10
N PRO A 95 -18.61 14.21 -2.19
CA PRO A 95 -17.75 14.12 -3.37
C PRO A 95 -16.27 14.39 -3.08
N GLU A 96 -15.98 15.40 -2.26
CA GLU A 96 -14.61 15.76 -1.85
C GLU A 96 -13.86 14.62 -1.15
N LEU A 97 -14.56 13.81 -0.36
CA LEU A 97 -13.94 12.66 0.31
C LEU A 97 -13.76 11.50 -0.65
N ALA A 98 -14.73 11.27 -1.54
CA ALA A 98 -14.66 10.23 -2.55
C ALA A 98 -13.51 10.46 -3.53
N SER A 99 -13.32 11.70 -4.00
CA SER A 99 -12.18 12.07 -4.86
C SER A 99 -10.85 11.84 -4.17
N LYS A 100 -10.70 12.23 -2.90
CA LYS A 100 -9.47 12.00 -2.13
C LYS A 100 -9.14 10.53 -1.94
N LEU A 101 -10.15 9.67 -1.75
CA LEU A 101 -9.93 8.24 -1.66
C LEU A 101 -9.52 7.65 -3.02
N ALA A 102 -10.13 8.10 -4.11
CA ALA A 102 -9.76 7.67 -5.46
C ALA A 102 -8.31 8.06 -5.81
N GLU A 103 -7.90 9.29 -5.50
CA GLU A 103 -6.51 9.75 -5.65
C GLU A 103 -5.51 8.89 -4.86
N GLN A 104 -5.92 8.38 -3.69
CA GLN A 104 -5.10 7.51 -2.83
C GLN A 104 -5.09 6.04 -3.29
N GLU A 105 -6.03 5.61 -4.13
CA GLU A 105 -6.11 4.25 -4.68
C GLU A 105 -5.43 4.12 -6.05
N GLU A 106 -5.23 5.23 -6.77
CA GLU A 106 -4.52 5.26 -8.07
C GLU A 106 -2.99 5.26 -7.97
N GLU A 107 -2.39 5.44 -6.78
CA GLU A 107 -0.93 5.36 -6.65
C GLU A 107 -0.42 3.90 -6.73
N PRO A 108 0.54 3.62 -7.62
CA PRO A 108 0.78 2.27 -8.10
C PRO A 108 1.45 1.39 -7.05
N ALA A 109 0.96 0.16 -6.98
CA ALA A 109 1.75 -0.98 -6.56
C ALA A 109 3.04 -1.02 -7.38
N GLN A 110 4.13 -0.43 -6.87
CA GLN A 110 5.45 -0.65 -7.43
C GLN A 110 5.81 -2.11 -7.09
N GLU A 111 5.69 -2.96 -8.11
CA GLU A 111 6.24 -4.31 -8.12
C GLU A 111 7.66 -4.28 -7.55
N ASP A 112 7.87 -5.11 -6.54
CA ASP A 112 9.17 -5.36 -5.94
C ASP A 112 10.06 -6.02 -7.02
N VAL A 113 10.71 -5.22 -7.86
CA VAL A 113 11.75 -5.71 -8.78
C VAL A 113 13.02 -6.00 -7.97
N THR A 114 12.93 -7.00 -7.10
CA THR A 114 14.07 -7.72 -6.54
C THR A 114 13.75 -9.21 -6.50
N ARG A 115 13.48 -9.80 -7.66
CA ARG A 115 13.64 -11.24 -7.84
C ARG A 115 14.12 -11.56 -9.25
N ASP A 116 15.33 -11.10 -9.56
CA ASP A 116 16.14 -11.79 -10.55
C ASP A 116 17.62 -11.63 -10.18
N GLY A 117 18.34 -12.76 -10.13
CA GLY A 117 19.77 -12.77 -9.80
C GLY A 117 20.25 -13.92 -8.91
N ALA A 118 19.56 -15.07 -8.88
CA ALA A 118 20.10 -16.28 -8.26
C ALA A 118 19.85 -17.53 -9.12
N GLU A 119 20.13 -17.45 -10.42
CA GLU A 119 20.54 -18.62 -11.18
C GLU A 119 21.70 -18.22 -12.08
N GLU A 120 22.91 -18.61 -11.69
CA GLU A 120 23.97 -19.08 -12.59
C GLU A 120 25.16 -19.54 -11.74
N GLY A 121 25.50 -20.83 -11.84
CA GLY A 121 26.63 -21.38 -11.10
C GLY A 121 26.60 -22.88 -10.83
N LYS A 122 25.96 -23.70 -11.66
CA LYS A 122 26.34 -25.11 -11.79
C LYS A 122 27.16 -25.26 -13.07
N SER A 123 28.46 -24.96 -12.92
CA SER A 123 29.46 -25.36 -13.90
C SER A 123 29.72 -26.85 -13.74
N GLU A 124 29.68 -27.53 -14.88
CA GLU A 124 30.05 -28.92 -15.10
C GLU A 124 31.42 -29.26 -14.49
N LEU A 125 31.49 -30.42 -13.84
CA LEU A 125 32.70 -31.23 -13.62
C LEU A 125 32.30 -32.69 -13.76
#